data_AF-A0A5B8SXK4-F1
#
_entry.id   AF-A0A5B8SXK4-F1
#
_cell.length_a   1.000
_cell.length_b   1.000
_cell.length_c   1.000
_cell.angle_alpha   90.00
_cell.angle_beta   90.00
_cell.angle_gamma   90.00
#
_symmetry.space_group_name_H-M   'P 1'
#
loop_
_entity.id
_entity.type
_entity.pdbx_description
1 polymer ?
#
loop_
_entity_poly.entity_id
_entity_poly.type
_entity_poly.pdbx_seq_one_letter_code
_entity_poly.pdbx_strand_id
1 'polypeptide(L)' 'MFNLAARIVLPLIAIVAFISVFLLYYHHYLTLWLTILLVVILVILVNIGYIWLYWQKQKTQFEEDDA' A
#
# COMPACT_ATOMS: atom_id res chain seq x y z
N MET A 1 -17.97 4.63 -5.38
CA MET A 1 -17.44 3.26 -5.63
C MET A 1 -15.91 3.23 -5.77
N PHE A 2 -15.29 4.23 -6.43
CA PHE A 2 -13.83 4.31 -6.64
C PHE A 2 -12.99 4.22 -5.35
N ASN A 3 -13.45 4.86 -4.27
CA ASN A 3 -12.73 4.87 -2.98
C ASN A 3 -12.74 3.50 -2.26
N LEU A 4 -13.74 2.65 -2.54
CA LEU A 4 -13.86 1.30 -1.98
C LEU A 4 -12.94 0.33 -2.72
N ALA A 5 -12.88 0.46 -4.05
CA ALA A 5 -11.95 -0.28 -4.90
C ALA A 5 -10.50 0.05 -4.52
N ALA A 6 -10.12 1.33 -4.40
CA ALA A 6 -8.78 1.72 -3.98
C ALA A 6 -8.40 1.20 -2.59
N ARG A 7 -9.36 1.18 -1.64
CA ARG A 7 -9.18 0.62 -0.29
C ARG A 7 -8.88 -0.89 -0.26
N ILE A 8 -9.32 -1.63 -1.27
CA ILE A 8 -9.14 -3.09 -1.40
C ILE A 8 -7.95 -3.40 -2.30
N VAL A 9 -7.74 -2.61 -3.36
CA VAL A 9 -6.65 -2.79 -4.33
C VAL A 9 -5.29 -2.48 -3.69
N LEU A 10 -5.18 -1.44 -2.85
CA LEU A 10 -3.93 -1.12 -2.16
C LEU A 10 -3.40 -2.26 -1.26
N PRO A 11 -4.21 -2.84 -0.35
CA PRO A 11 -3.75 -3.97 0.45
C PRO A 11 -3.54 -5.23 -0.39
N LEU A 12 -4.32 -5.44 -1.47
CA LEU A 12 -4.11 -6.57 -2.38
C LEU A 12 -2.72 -6.48 -3.04
N ILE A 13 -2.35 -5.30 -3.55
CA ILE A 13 -1.03 -5.04 -4.14
C ILE A 13 0.06 -5.23 -3.08
N ALA A 14 -0.16 -4.76 -1.85
CA ALA A 14 0.79 -4.94 -0.76
C ALA A 14 1.04 -6.43 -0.44
N ILE A 15 -0.02 -7.24 -0.40
CA ILE A 15 0.07 -8.68 -0.17
C ILE A 15 0.84 -9.36 -1.30
N VAL A 16 0.52 -9.04 -2.56
CA VAL A 16 1.23 -9.59 -3.72
C VAL A 16 2.71 -9.20 -3.71
N ALA A 17 3.02 -7.94 -3.39
CA ALA A 17 4.41 -7.47 -3.27
C ALA A 17 5.16 -8.15 -2.12
N PHE A 18 4.51 -8.34 -0.97
CA PHE A 18 5.09 -9.05 0.16
C PHE A 18 5.40 -10.51 -0.18
N ILE A 19 4.46 -11.22 -0.83
CA ILE A 19 4.66 -12.60 -1.31
C ILE A 19 5.80 -12.66 -2.33
N SER A 20 5.88 -11.67 -3.23
CA SER A 20 6.94 -11.60 -4.24
C SER A 20 8.32 -11.43 -3.59
N VAL A 21 8.46 -10.54 -2.60
CA VAL A 21 9.69 -10.35 -1.83
C VAL A 21 10.08 -11.64 -1.09
N PHE A 22 9.10 -12.35 -0.53
CA PHE A 22 9.33 -13.61 0.17
C PHE A 22 9.78 -14.74 -0.78
N LEU A 23 9.19 -14.85 -1.98
CA LEU A 23 9.61 -15.79 -3.02
C LEU A 23 11.01 -15.51 -3.54
N LEU A 24 11.35 -14.23 -3.74
CA LEU A 24 12.70 -13.80 -4.14
C LEU A 24 13.75 -14.16 -3.09
N TYR A 25 13.43 -13.99 -1.80
CA TYR A 25 14.28 -14.46 -0.71
C TYR A 25 14.41 -15.99 -0.69
N TYR A 26 13.30 -16.72 -0.88
CA TYR A 26 13.30 -18.19 -0.89
C TYR A 26 14.21 -18.77 -1.97
N HIS A 27 14.24 -18.16 -3.17
CA HIS A 27 15.16 -18.52 -4.24
C HIS A 27 16.62 -18.05 -4.01
N HIS A 28 16.96 -17.54 -2.82
CA HIS A 28 18.30 -17.07 -2.45
C HIS A 28 18.85 -15.92 -3.31
N TYR A 29 18.00 -15.23 -4.09
CA TYR A 29 18.43 -14.07 -4.88
C TYR A 29 18.72 -12.83 -4.03
N LEU A 30 18.16 -12.76 -2.82
CA LEU A 30 18.25 -11.58 -1.95
C LEU A 30 18.85 -11.91 -0.58
N THR A 31 19.78 -11.07 -0.15
CA THR A 31 20.30 -11.09 1.22
C THR A 31 19.19 -10.72 2.22
N LEU A 32 19.21 -11.32 3.41
CA LEU A 32 18.23 -11.10 4.47
C LEU A 32 18.03 -9.59 4.77
N TRP A 33 19.12 -8.83 4.84
CA TRP A 33 19.11 -7.37 5.02
C TRP A 33 18.33 -6.62 3.95
N LEU A 34 18.51 -7.00 2.68
CA LEU A 34 17.84 -6.38 1.54
C LEU A 34 16.34 -6.70 1.57
N THR A 35 15.99 -7.89 2.02
CA THR A 35 14.61 -8.35 2.20
C THR A 35 13.89 -7.54 3.28
N ILE A 36 14.53 -7.33 4.44
CA ILE A 36 13.99 -6.48 5.52
C ILE A 36 13.76 -5.06 5.01
N LEU A 37 14.75 -4.48 4.31
CA LEU A 37 14.67 -3.11 3.79
C LEU A 37 13.51 -2.96 2.79
N LEU A 38 13.32 -3.93 1.89
CA LEU A 38 12.19 -3.99 0.97
C LEU A 38 10.83 -4.03 1.69
N VAL A 39 10.70 -4.84 2.74
CA VAL A 39 9.46 -4.92 3.53
C VAL A 39 9.18 -3.60 4.24
N VAL A 40 10.19 -2.96 4.81
CA VAL A 40 10.02 -1.64 5.47
C VAL A 40 9.56 -0.58 4.47
N ILE A 41 10.19 -0.50 3.30
CA ILE A 41 9.76 0.43 2.23
C ILE A 41 8.32 0.15 1.81
N LEU A 42 7.96 -1.13 1.64
CA LEU A 42 6.61 -1.54 1.25
C LEU A 42 5.57 -1.04 2.27
N VAL A 43 5.83 -1.22 3.57
CA VAL A 43 4.94 -0.76 4.65
C VAL A 43 4.79 0.77 4.61
N ILE A 44 5.89 1.51 4.42
CA ILE A 44 5.85 2.98 4.32
C ILE A 44 4.98 3.43 3.15
N LEU A 45 5.18 2.84 1.96
CA LEU A 45 4.40 3.20 0.76
C LEU A 45 2.91 2.91 0.93
N VAL A 46 2.57 1.76 1.51
CA VAL A 46 1.18 1.40 1.81
C VAL A 46 0.57 2.40 2.78
N ASN A 47 1.29 2.78 3.82
CA ASN A 47 0.81 3.75 4.81
C ASN A 47 0.55 5.13 4.19
N ILE A 48 1.48 5.62 3.37
CA ILE A 48 1.32 6.88 2.61
C ILE A 48 0.09 6.80 1.71
N GLY A 49 -0.10 5.69 0.98
CA GLY A 49 -1.27 5.48 0.13
C GLY A 49 -2.58 5.49 0.91
N TYR A 50 -2.61 4.88 2.11
CA TYR A 50 -3.78 4.93 2.99
C TYR A 50 -4.09 6.35 3.49
N ILE A 51 -3.07 7.10 3.92
CA ILE A 51 -3.23 8.50 4.37
C ILE A 51 -3.74 9.37 3.22
N TRP A 52 -3.19 9.19 2.02
CA TRP A 52 -3.62 9.91 0.83
C TRP A 52 -5.09 9.64 0.51
N LEU A 53 -5.50 8.36 0.49
CA LEU A 53 -6.90 7.98 0.26
C LEU A 53 -7.84 8.54 1.32
N TYR A 54 -7.40 8.56 2.58
CA TYR A 54 -8.16 9.18 3.67
C TYR A 54 -8.36 10.68 3.43
N TRP A 55 -7.30 11.39 3.06
CA TRP A 55 -7.36 12.82 2.71
C TRP A 55 -8.27 13.09 1.51
N GLN A 56 -8.22 12.26 0.47
CA GLN A 56 -9.14 12.40 -0.65
C GLN A 56 -10.60 12.24 -0.22
N LYS A 57 -10.91 11.23 0.60
CA LYS A 57 -12.27 11.06 1.11
C LYS A 57 -12.73 12.28 1.90
N GLN A 58 -11.87 12.83 2.75
CA GLN A 58 -12.18 13.98 3.57
C GLN A 58 -12.49 15.22 2.71
N LYS A 59 -11.71 15.49 1.66
CA LYS A 59 -11.96 16.62 0.75
C LYS A 59 -13.30 16.49 0.03
N THR A 60 -13.63 15.29 -0.48
CA THR A 60 -14.91 15.07 -1.17
C THR A 60 -16.11 15.32 -0.26
N GLN A 61 -16.02 15.01 1.03
CA GLN A 61 -17.12 15.29 1.97
C GLN A 61 -17.30 16.79 2.25
N PHE A 62 -16.21 17.57 2.24
CA PHE A 62 -16.31 19.03 2.41
C PHE A 62 -16.91 19.72 1.17
N GLU A 63 -16.58 19.26 -0.04
CA GLU A 63 -17.20 19.78 -1.27
C GLU A 63 -18.70 19.45 -1.41
N GLU A 64 -19.17 18.37 -0.79
CA GLU A 64 -20.59 17.98 -0.79
C GLU A 64 -21.44 18.76 0.23
N ASP A 65 -20.84 19.25 1.32
CA ASP A 65 -21.51 20.06 2.35
C ASP A 65 -21.58 21.56 1.96
N ASP A 66 -20.70 22.02 1.07
CA ASP A 66 -20.62 23.41 0.60
C ASP A 66 -21.49 23.70 -0.65
N ALA A 67 -22.20 22.70 -1.19
CA ALA A 67 -23.02 22.76 -2.42
C ALA A 67 -24.53 22.70 -2.15
#